data_AF-A0A093ZRR1-F1
#
_entry.id   AF-A0A093ZRR1-F1
#
_cell.length_a   1.000
_cell.length_b   1.000
_cell.length_c   1.000
_cell.angle_alpha   90.00
_cell.angle_beta   90.00
_cell.angle_gamma   90.00
#
_symmetry.space_group_name_H-M   'P 1'
#
loop_
_entity.id
_entity.type
_entity.pdbx_description
1 polymer ?
#
loop_
_entity_poly.entity_id
_entity_poly.type
_entity_poly.pdbx_seq_one_letter_code
_entity_poly.pdbx_strand_id
1 'polypeptide(L)'
;KDNRYAHLWKTYTPQSTVEAASKSDAEKIADVLEGYKYRKAEIGRAALENCALEQWEVNECFSNGGVKARLTMCRTENKSLERCVEMQQKFLKALGYLSTFDRAKDVDEKIQMHADTLYHRMLAQEKAVEEAQKEGKEMPKFEPLLGKGGSSVTAPVAEGTPITKKEDVPEIPKTSPLAKLPLDIQSQIKEKLEGLTGIERELQEKALAAEVSAGQEVKANLKDIYKESNAERQKRVEEGNETIIDRVSSIFGGRK
;
A
#
# COMPACT_ATOMS: atom_id res chain seq x y z
N LYS A 1 29.31 31.61 -2.33
CA LYS A 1 27.87 31.76 -2.68
C LYS A 1 27.46 33.19 -2.38
N ASP A 2 26.90 33.88 -3.36
CA ASP A 2 26.66 35.32 -3.33
C ASP A 2 25.35 35.65 -2.58
N ASN A 3 25.43 36.38 -1.46
CA ASN A 3 24.29 36.70 -0.57
C ASN A 3 23.56 38.00 -0.94
N ARG A 4 23.83 38.55 -2.13
CA ARG A 4 23.33 39.87 -2.58
C ARG A 4 21.80 39.96 -2.63
N TYR A 5 21.11 38.85 -2.89
CA TYR A 5 19.64 38.79 -2.96
C TYR A 5 18.98 38.24 -1.70
N ALA A 6 19.74 37.94 -0.63
CA ALA A 6 19.18 37.34 0.58
C ALA A 6 18.07 38.19 1.22
N HIS A 7 18.11 39.51 1.06
CA HIS A 7 17.09 40.43 1.55
C HIS A 7 15.74 40.29 0.82
N LEU A 8 15.72 39.86 -0.45
CA LEU A 8 14.48 39.63 -1.22
C LEU A 8 13.74 38.37 -0.75
N TRP A 9 14.47 37.37 -0.24
CA TRP A 9 13.90 36.11 0.24
C TRP A 9 13.57 36.12 1.74
N LYS A 10 14.05 37.12 2.51
CA LYS A 10 13.80 37.22 3.96
C LYS A 10 12.32 37.34 4.32
N THR A 11 11.53 37.97 3.45
CA THR A 11 10.09 38.16 3.64
C THR A 11 9.28 37.39 2.58
N TYR A 12 9.92 36.54 1.79
CA TYR A 12 9.23 35.74 0.79
C TYR A 12 8.49 34.60 1.49
N THR A 13 7.18 34.67 1.45
CA THR A 13 6.30 33.57 1.86
C THR A 13 6.00 32.75 0.59
N PRO A 14 6.42 31.48 0.51
CA PRO A 14 6.13 30.66 -0.66
C PRO A 14 4.63 30.63 -0.95
N GLN A 15 4.27 30.71 -2.22
CA GLN A 15 2.86 30.73 -2.63
C GLN A 15 2.06 29.54 -2.04
N SER A 16 2.67 28.36 -1.97
CA SER A 16 2.08 27.17 -1.36
C SER A 16 1.71 27.36 0.12
N THR A 17 2.48 28.14 0.88
CA THR A 17 2.19 28.44 2.28
C THR A 17 1.05 29.45 2.44
N VAL A 18 0.95 30.42 1.51
CA VAL A 18 -0.18 31.37 1.48
C VAL A 18 -1.47 30.64 1.10
N GLU A 19 -1.41 29.81 0.06
CA GLU A 19 -2.54 29.00 -0.40
C GLU A 19 -3.00 28.03 0.69
N ALA A 20 -2.08 27.30 1.33
CA ALA A 20 -2.40 26.40 2.43
C ALA A 20 -3.06 27.10 3.62
N ALA A 21 -2.63 28.34 3.94
CA ALA A 21 -3.24 29.14 4.99
C ALA A 21 -4.64 29.66 4.61
N SER A 22 -4.91 29.87 3.33
CA SER A 22 -6.21 30.33 2.81
C SER A 22 -7.25 29.22 2.60
N LYS A 23 -6.84 27.95 2.64
CA LYS A 23 -7.74 26.81 2.42
C LYS A 23 -8.76 26.67 3.55
N SER A 24 -10.00 26.46 3.16
CA SER A 24 -11.07 26.04 4.05
C SER A 24 -10.80 24.64 4.62
N ASP A 25 -11.40 24.32 5.76
CA ASP A 25 -11.27 22.97 6.35
C ASP A 25 -11.79 21.88 5.41
N ALA A 26 -12.82 22.17 4.62
CA ALA A 26 -13.35 21.26 3.61
C ALA A 26 -12.30 20.95 2.53
N GLU A 27 -11.55 21.96 2.06
CA GLU A 27 -10.46 21.78 1.10
C GLU A 27 -9.30 21.00 1.72
N LYS A 28 -8.91 21.29 2.97
CA LYS A 28 -7.86 20.53 3.67
C LYS A 28 -8.23 19.05 3.81
N ILE A 29 -9.51 18.75 4.15
CA ILE A 29 -10.01 17.37 4.22
C ILE A 29 -9.99 16.71 2.84
N ALA A 30 -10.42 17.44 1.80
CA ALA A 30 -10.42 16.95 0.44
C ALA A 30 -9.00 16.61 -0.03
N ASP A 31 -8.03 17.49 0.21
CA ASP A 31 -6.62 17.29 -0.15
C ASP A 31 -6.04 16.02 0.48
N VAL A 32 -6.31 15.78 1.77
CA VAL A 32 -5.82 14.58 2.47
C VAL A 32 -6.43 13.31 1.86
N LEU A 33 -7.74 13.33 1.57
CA LEU A 33 -8.44 12.18 0.99
C LEU A 33 -8.04 11.93 -0.46
N GLU A 34 -7.93 12.99 -1.26
CA GLU A 34 -7.49 12.93 -2.65
C GLU A 34 -6.05 12.45 -2.74
N GLY A 35 -5.15 12.98 -1.90
CA GLY A 35 -3.77 12.54 -1.85
C GLY A 35 -3.65 11.05 -1.56
N TYR A 36 -4.42 10.52 -0.59
CA TYR A 36 -4.45 9.09 -0.32
C TYR A 36 -4.97 8.27 -1.51
N LYS A 37 -6.05 8.71 -2.16
CA LYS A 37 -6.60 8.05 -3.35
C LYS A 37 -5.62 8.07 -4.52
N TYR A 38 -4.97 9.20 -4.76
CA TYR A 38 -3.98 9.38 -5.81
C TYR A 38 -2.81 8.40 -5.61
N ARG A 39 -2.23 8.31 -4.41
CA ARG A 39 -1.15 7.34 -4.14
C ARG A 39 -1.59 5.90 -4.31
N LYS A 40 -2.82 5.57 -3.93
CA LYS A 40 -3.39 4.24 -4.15
C LYS A 40 -3.53 3.92 -5.65
N ALA A 41 -3.89 4.89 -6.48
CA ALA A 41 -3.96 4.71 -7.94
C ALA A 41 -2.57 4.58 -8.58
N GLU A 42 -1.58 5.37 -8.12
CA GLU A 42 -0.21 5.34 -8.64
C GLU A 42 0.48 3.99 -8.44
N ILE A 43 0.11 3.21 -7.41
CA ILE A 43 0.62 1.84 -7.23
C ILE A 43 0.28 0.96 -8.44
N GLY A 44 -0.92 1.10 -9.00
CA GLY A 44 -1.32 0.34 -10.19
C GLY A 44 -0.48 0.70 -11.40
N ARG A 45 -0.22 2.00 -11.60
CA ARG A 45 0.62 2.50 -12.69
C ARG A 45 2.07 2.01 -12.54
N ALA A 46 2.63 2.15 -11.35
CA ALA A 46 3.96 1.67 -10.99
C ALA A 46 4.12 0.15 -11.20
N ALA A 47 3.11 -0.64 -10.80
CA ALA A 47 3.12 -2.08 -11.01
C ALA A 47 3.13 -2.45 -12.51
N LEU A 48 2.35 -1.73 -13.33
CA LEU A 48 2.34 -1.93 -14.78
C LEU A 48 3.67 -1.54 -15.42
N GLU A 49 4.34 -0.50 -14.93
CA GLU A 49 5.68 -0.11 -15.39
C GLU A 49 6.72 -1.22 -15.13
N ASN A 50 6.66 -1.87 -13.95
CA ASN A 50 7.52 -3.00 -13.64
C ASN A 50 7.20 -4.24 -14.48
N CYS A 51 5.93 -4.47 -14.85
CA CYS A 51 5.48 -5.63 -15.63
C CYS A 51 5.51 -5.41 -17.15
N ALA A 52 6.42 -4.57 -17.65
CA ALA A 52 6.48 -4.21 -19.06
C ALA A 52 6.80 -5.43 -19.96
N LEU A 53 7.55 -6.41 -19.45
CA LEU A 53 7.89 -7.62 -20.20
C LEU A 53 6.67 -8.54 -20.37
N GLU A 54 5.89 -8.74 -19.33
CA GLU A 54 4.64 -9.51 -19.38
C GLU A 54 3.60 -8.82 -20.27
N GLN A 55 3.55 -7.48 -20.26
CA GLN A 55 2.72 -6.73 -21.21
C GLN A 55 3.16 -6.98 -22.67
N TRP A 56 4.47 -7.02 -22.90
CA TRP A 56 5.01 -7.33 -24.22
C TRP A 56 4.66 -8.76 -24.64
N GLU A 57 4.74 -9.76 -23.75
CA GLU A 57 4.34 -11.15 -24.04
C GLU A 57 2.87 -11.27 -24.43
N VAL A 58 1.97 -10.56 -23.72
CA VAL A 58 0.54 -10.51 -24.09
C VAL A 58 0.36 -9.91 -25.47
N ASN A 59 1.04 -8.78 -25.76
CA ASN A 59 0.97 -8.13 -27.07
C ASN A 59 1.48 -9.06 -28.18
N GLU A 60 2.61 -9.70 -27.94
CA GLU A 60 3.25 -10.64 -28.87
C GLU A 60 2.33 -11.83 -29.15
N CYS A 61 1.65 -12.37 -28.14
CA CYS A 61 0.65 -13.43 -28.35
C CYS A 61 -0.52 -12.97 -29.24
N PHE A 62 -1.04 -11.77 -29.05
CA PHE A 62 -2.13 -11.26 -29.90
C PHE A 62 -1.68 -10.94 -31.32
N SER A 63 -0.46 -10.44 -31.49
CA SER A 63 0.10 -10.05 -32.79
C SER A 63 0.55 -11.27 -33.59
N ASN A 64 1.38 -12.12 -32.99
CA ASN A 64 2.14 -13.19 -33.67
C ASN A 64 1.87 -14.59 -33.10
N GLY A 65 1.06 -14.71 -32.04
CA GLY A 65 0.78 -15.99 -31.40
C GLY A 65 -0.05 -16.95 -32.26
N GLY A 66 0.04 -18.24 -31.91
CA GLY A 66 -0.69 -19.30 -32.59
C GLY A 66 -2.20 -19.15 -32.49
N VAL A 67 -2.93 -19.67 -33.49
CA VAL A 67 -4.40 -19.60 -33.58
C VAL A 67 -5.07 -20.08 -32.29
N LYS A 68 -4.57 -21.17 -31.69
CA LYS A 68 -5.10 -21.71 -30.43
C LYS A 68 -4.98 -20.72 -29.26
N ALA A 69 -3.83 -20.06 -29.11
CA ALA A 69 -3.60 -19.11 -28.03
C ALA A 69 -4.53 -17.89 -28.17
N ARG A 70 -4.66 -17.37 -29.40
CA ARG A 70 -5.56 -16.25 -29.74
C ARG A 70 -7.04 -16.60 -29.54
N LEU A 71 -7.47 -17.82 -29.88
CA LEU A 71 -8.83 -18.30 -29.61
C LEU A 71 -9.14 -18.36 -28.10
N THR A 72 -8.13 -18.58 -27.27
CA THR A 72 -8.25 -18.52 -25.81
C THR A 72 -7.93 -17.15 -25.23
N MET A 73 -7.87 -16.10 -26.06
CA MET A 73 -7.53 -14.74 -25.66
C MET A 73 -6.21 -14.64 -24.89
N CYS A 74 -5.16 -15.35 -25.34
CA CYS A 74 -3.83 -15.32 -24.73
C CYS A 74 -3.87 -15.55 -23.20
N ARG A 75 -4.65 -16.55 -22.76
CA ARG A 75 -4.94 -16.79 -21.34
C ARG A 75 -3.68 -17.04 -20.50
N THR A 76 -2.67 -17.68 -21.07
CA THR A 76 -1.42 -18.00 -20.34
C THR A 76 -0.63 -16.72 -20.07
N GLU A 77 -0.45 -15.91 -21.09
CA GLU A 77 0.28 -14.65 -21.05
C GLU A 77 -0.47 -13.63 -20.16
N ASN A 78 -1.80 -13.55 -20.30
CA ASN A 78 -2.62 -12.71 -19.42
C ASN A 78 -2.52 -13.13 -17.96
N LYS A 79 -2.51 -14.43 -17.65
CA LYS A 79 -2.31 -14.92 -16.28
C LYS A 79 -0.93 -14.53 -15.73
N SER A 80 0.10 -14.52 -16.58
CA SER A 80 1.45 -14.06 -16.21
C SER A 80 1.45 -12.58 -15.86
N LEU A 81 0.83 -11.75 -16.71
CA LEU A 81 0.69 -10.31 -16.47
C LEU A 81 -0.11 -10.00 -15.21
N GLU A 82 -1.26 -10.64 -15.01
CA GLU A 82 -2.09 -10.49 -13.82
C GLU A 82 -1.30 -10.81 -12.54
N ARG A 83 -0.55 -11.92 -12.56
CA ARG A 83 0.31 -12.33 -11.45
C ARG A 83 1.43 -11.32 -11.19
N CYS A 84 2.10 -10.83 -12.23
CA CYS A 84 3.13 -9.81 -12.07
C CYS A 84 2.54 -8.55 -11.42
N VAL A 85 1.43 -8.04 -11.96
CA VAL A 85 0.80 -6.81 -11.45
C VAL A 85 0.38 -7.00 -9.99
N GLU A 86 -0.27 -8.11 -9.65
CA GLU A 86 -0.70 -8.38 -8.28
C GLU A 86 0.49 -8.38 -7.30
N MET A 87 1.56 -9.11 -7.62
CA MET A 87 2.73 -9.21 -6.74
C MET A 87 3.47 -7.90 -6.63
N GLN A 88 3.63 -7.15 -7.73
CA GLN A 88 4.23 -5.82 -7.73
C GLN A 88 3.42 -4.85 -6.86
N GLN A 89 2.09 -4.86 -6.93
CA GLN A 89 1.26 -4.04 -6.04
C GLN A 89 1.49 -4.40 -4.56
N LYS A 90 1.61 -5.69 -4.22
CA LYS A 90 1.91 -6.12 -2.85
C LYS A 90 3.31 -5.66 -2.40
N PHE A 91 4.33 -5.80 -3.25
CA PHE A 91 5.69 -5.30 -2.95
C PHE A 91 5.74 -3.79 -2.77
N LEU A 92 5.15 -3.02 -3.69
CA LEU A 92 5.07 -1.57 -3.61
C LEU A 92 4.38 -1.13 -2.30
N LYS A 93 3.24 -1.72 -1.95
CA LYS A 93 2.57 -1.44 -0.67
C LYS A 93 3.49 -1.75 0.51
N ALA A 94 4.08 -2.94 0.55
CA ALA A 94 4.94 -3.38 1.64
C ALA A 94 6.21 -2.52 1.80
N LEU A 95 6.73 -1.96 0.70
CA LEU A 95 7.85 -1.01 0.70
C LEU A 95 7.45 0.43 1.07
N GLY A 96 6.17 0.67 1.33
CA GLY A 96 5.69 1.98 1.74
C GLY A 96 5.38 2.92 0.57
N TYR A 97 5.05 2.40 -0.61
CA TYR A 97 4.63 3.26 -1.73
C TYR A 97 3.40 4.12 -1.38
N LEU A 98 2.58 3.68 -0.42
CA LEU A 98 1.47 4.45 0.15
C LEU A 98 1.87 5.60 1.09
N SER A 99 3.10 5.61 1.63
CA SER A 99 3.49 6.63 2.61
C SER A 99 3.79 7.98 1.94
N THR A 100 3.43 9.08 2.61
CA THR A 100 3.73 10.48 2.25
C THR A 100 3.27 10.94 0.84
N PHE A 101 2.32 11.88 0.83
CA PHE A 101 1.82 12.52 -0.40
C PHE A 101 2.90 13.34 -1.13
N ASP A 102 3.80 13.99 -0.40
CA ASP A 102 4.82 14.90 -0.93
C ASP A 102 6.21 14.24 -1.07
N ARG A 103 6.24 12.94 -1.40
CA ARG A 103 7.51 12.23 -1.59
C ARG A 103 8.14 12.61 -2.92
N ALA A 104 9.45 12.83 -2.92
CA ALA A 104 10.21 13.11 -4.13
C ALA A 104 10.16 11.92 -5.12
N LYS A 105 10.04 12.22 -6.41
CA LYS A 105 9.90 11.21 -7.48
C LYS A 105 11.06 10.22 -7.53
N ASP A 106 12.28 10.66 -7.22
CA ASP A 106 13.47 9.80 -7.19
C ASP A 106 13.37 8.70 -6.11
N VAL A 107 12.61 8.94 -5.03
CA VAL A 107 12.36 7.93 -4.00
C VAL A 107 11.30 6.94 -4.47
N ASP A 108 10.25 7.41 -5.17
CA ASP A 108 9.26 6.52 -5.77
C ASP A 108 9.91 5.58 -6.80
N GLU A 109 10.78 6.10 -7.67
CA GLU A 109 11.56 5.30 -8.63
C GLU A 109 12.45 4.26 -7.93
N LYS A 110 13.14 4.63 -6.84
CA LYS A 110 13.93 3.67 -6.04
C LYS A 110 13.05 2.55 -5.46
N ILE A 111 11.86 2.87 -4.98
CA ILE A 111 10.92 1.88 -4.47
C ILE A 111 10.43 0.97 -5.61
N GLN A 112 10.09 1.52 -6.77
CA GLN A 112 9.70 0.76 -7.97
C GLN A 112 10.78 -0.24 -8.39
N MET A 113 12.02 0.24 -8.56
CA MET A 113 13.17 -0.60 -8.93
C MET A 113 13.46 -1.67 -7.87
N HIS A 114 13.28 -1.34 -6.59
CA HIS A 114 13.48 -2.31 -5.52
C HIS A 114 12.37 -3.37 -5.50
N ALA A 115 11.10 -2.97 -5.69
CA ALA A 115 9.98 -3.90 -5.83
C ALA A 115 10.22 -4.89 -6.99
N ASP A 116 10.71 -4.38 -8.12
CA ASP A 116 11.04 -5.21 -9.27
C ASP A 116 12.16 -6.22 -8.98
N THR A 117 13.22 -5.77 -8.31
CA THR A 117 14.32 -6.66 -7.87
C THR A 117 13.80 -7.78 -6.95
N LEU A 118 12.88 -7.45 -6.04
CA LEU A 118 12.29 -8.42 -5.12
C LEU A 118 11.38 -9.43 -5.83
N TYR A 119 10.64 -8.98 -6.85
CA TYR A 119 9.82 -9.85 -7.68
C TYR A 119 10.66 -10.88 -8.43
N HIS A 120 11.74 -10.47 -9.09
CA HIS A 120 12.64 -11.40 -9.78
C HIS A 120 13.33 -12.37 -8.81
N ARG A 121 13.70 -11.90 -7.62
CA ARG A 121 14.23 -12.78 -6.57
C ARG A 121 13.20 -13.81 -6.13
N MET A 122 11.94 -13.41 -5.97
CA MET A 122 10.84 -14.33 -5.64
C MET A 122 10.69 -15.40 -6.72
N LEU A 123 10.65 -15.02 -8.01
CA LEU A 123 10.56 -15.98 -9.11
C LEU A 123 11.73 -16.99 -9.10
N ALA A 124 12.94 -16.52 -8.80
CA ALA A 124 14.10 -17.40 -8.66
C ALA A 124 13.96 -18.39 -7.48
N GLN A 125 13.39 -17.94 -6.36
CA GLN A 125 13.11 -18.80 -5.20
C GLN A 125 12.06 -19.86 -5.52
N GLU A 126 10.97 -19.48 -6.17
CA GLU A 126 9.91 -20.40 -6.60
C GLU A 126 10.43 -21.47 -7.54
N LYS A 127 11.23 -21.06 -8.54
CA LYS A 127 11.85 -21.99 -9.49
C LYS A 127 12.77 -22.99 -8.78
N ALA A 128 13.58 -22.53 -7.83
CA ALA A 128 14.45 -23.41 -7.05
C ALA A 128 13.66 -24.40 -6.17
N VAL A 129 12.50 -23.99 -5.64
CA VAL A 129 11.59 -24.89 -4.90
C VAL A 129 10.99 -25.93 -5.84
N GLU A 130 10.52 -25.51 -7.01
CA GLU A 130 9.93 -26.41 -8.01
C GLU A 130 10.96 -27.45 -8.49
N GLU A 131 12.20 -27.04 -8.73
CA GLU A 131 13.31 -27.94 -9.08
C GLU A 131 13.64 -28.92 -7.95
N ALA A 132 13.76 -28.44 -6.71
CA ALA A 132 14.01 -29.31 -5.56
C ALA A 132 12.90 -30.34 -5.35
N GLN A 133 11.63 -29.94 -5.53
CA GLN A 133 10.48 -30.84 -5.46
C GLN A 133 10.52 -31.90 -6.57
N LYS A 134 10.82 -31.50 -7.82
CA LYS A 134 10.93 -32.44 -8.96
C LYS A 134 12.07 -33.45 -8.78
N GLU A 135 13.18 -33.01 -8.19
CA GLU A 135 14.37 -33.84 -7.97
C GLU A 135 14.33 -34.60 -6.64
N GLY A 136 13.32 -34.38 -5.80
CA GLY A 136 13.22 -34.99 -4.46
C GLY A 136 14.34 -34.56 -3.50
N LYS A 137 14.94 -33.39 -3.73
CA LYS A 137 15.99 -32.83 -2.89
C LYS A 137 15.41 -32.09 -1.69
N GLU A 138 16.23 -31.85 -0.67
CA GLU A 138 15.85 -31.05 0.48
C GLU A 138 15.41 -29.64 0.05
N MET A 139 14.35 -29.12 0.66
CA MET A 139 13.79 -27.82 0.29
C MET A 139 14.79 -26.69 0.60
N PRO A 140 15.06 -25.80 -0.37
CA PRO A 140 15.98 -24.69 -0.16
C PRO A 140 15.41 -23.72 0.89
N LYS A 141 16.30 -23.23 1.77
CA LYS A 141 15.98 -22.19 2.74
C LYS A 141 16.37 -20.84 2.16
N PHE A 142 15.46 -19.87 2.23
CA PHE A 142 15.71 -18.53 1.71
C PHE A 142 15.65 -17.48 2.81
N GLU A 143 16.46 -16.45 2.62
CA GLU A 143 16.33 -15.20 3.35
C GLU A 143 14.97 -14.55 3.03
N PRO A 144 14.32 -13.89 4.01
CA PRO A 144 13.09 -13.13 3.78
C PRO A 144 13.23 -12.15 2.61
N LEU A 145 12.17 -12.00 1.82
CA LEU A 145 12.18 -11.08 0.68
C LEU A 145 12.22 -9.62 1.13
N LEU A 146 11.44 -9.27 2.15
CA LEU A 146 11.39 -7.93 2.71
C LEU A 146 12.31 -7.88 3.94
N GLY A 147 13.29 -6.98 3.93
CA GLY A 147 14.45 -6.92 4.83
C GLY A 147 14.17 -6.98 6.34
N LYS A 148 15.28 -7.12 7.12
CA LYS A 148 15.37 -7.53 8.54
C LYS A 148 14.11 -7.30 9.38
N GLY A 149 13.40 -8.41 9.63
CA GLY A 149 12.19 -8.48 10.44
C GLY A 149 11.32 -9.71 10.11
N GLY A 150 11.54 -10.37 8.97
CA GLY A 150 10.93 -11.67 8.64
C GLY A 150 11.72 -12.83 9.24
N SER A 151 11.01 -13.85 9.76
CA SER A 151 11.61 -15.17 10.01
C SER A 151 12.01 -15.81 8.68
N SER A 152 13.13 -16.52 8.64
CA SER A 152 13.50 -17.43 7.54
C SER A 152 12.28 -18.27 7.14
N VAL A 153 11.75 -18.06 5.93
CA VAL A 153 10.59 -18.81 5.45
C VAL A 153 11.10 -20.10 4.82
N THR A 154 10.83 -21.23 5.46
CA THR A 154 10.86 -22.53 4.77
C THR A 154 9.68 -22.56 3.80
N ALA A 155 9.94 -22.77 2.52
CA ALA A 155 8.88 -22.85 1.51
C ALA A 155 7.89 -24.00 1.85
N PRO A 156 6.57 -23.85 1.62
CA PRO A 156 5.58 -24.88 1.90
C PRO A 156 5.68 -26.02 0.87
N VAL A 157 5.54 -27.25 1.36
CA VAL A 157 5.50 -28.49 0.58
C VAL A 157 4.19 -28.52 -0.24
N ALA A 158 4.28 -28.69 -1.55
CA ALA A 158 3.10 -28.96 -2.39
C ALA A 158 2.59 -30.41 -2.17
N GLU A 159 1.27 -30.53 -2.16
CA GLU A 159 0.40 -31.63 -1.69
C GLU A 159 0.82 -33.07 -2.06
N GLY A 160 0.69 -33.99 -1.09
CA GLY A 160 0.80 -35.43 -1.36
C GLY A 160 0.90 -36.38 -0.16
N THR A 161 0.66 -35.95 1.07
CA THR A 161 0.69 -36.85 2.25
C THR A 161 -0.47 -36.52 3.19
N PRO A 162 -1.22 -37.50 3.71
CA PRO A 162 -2.36 -37.23 4.59
C PRO A 162 -1.85 -36.68 5.93
N ILE A 163 -1.91 -35.35 6.09
CA ILE A 163 -1.59 -34.68 7.36
C ILE A 163 -2.80 -34.86 8.28
N THR A 164 -2.75 -35.92 9.10
CA THR A 164 -3.47 -35.96 10.36
C THR A 164 -2.78 -35.01 11.34
N LYS A 165 -3.20 -33.75 11.34
CA LYS A 165 -3.28 -32.82 12.50
C LYS A 165 -3.58 -31.41 11.97
N LYS A 166 -4.55 -30.76 12.61
CA LYS A 166 -4.84 -29.33 12.46
C LYS A 166 -3.56 -28.54 12.77
N GLU A 167 -2.86 -28.08 11.74
CA GLU A 167 -1.78 -27.11 11.89
C GLU A 167 -2.32 -25.74 11.49
N ASP A 168 -2.45 -24.94 12.55
CA ASP A 168 -2.76 -23.53 12.69
C ASP A 168 -2.63 -22.67 11.43
N VAL A 169 -3.73 -21.98 11.09
CA VAL A 169 -3.65 -20.68 10.41
C VAL A 169 -2.78 -19.80 11.31
N PRO A 170 -1.55 -19.39 10.91
CA PRO A 170 -0.75 -18.54 11.79
C PRO A 170 -1.53 -17.25 12.07
N GLU A 171 -1.85 -17.05 13.35
CA GLU A 171 -2.57 -15.86 13.82
C GLU A 171 -1.78 -14.60 13.44
N ILE A 172 -2.51 -13.54 13.11
CA ILE A 172 -1.94 -12.21 12.88
C ILE A 172 -0.98 -11.90 14.04
N PRO A 173 0.31 -11.58 13.77
CA PRO A 173 1.26 -11.31 14.83
C PRO A 173 0.72 -10.20 15.73
N LYS A 174 0.71 -10.40 17.06
CA LYS A 174 0.20 -9.40 18.03
C LYS A 174 0.92 -8.05 17.93
N THR A 175 2.14 -8.05 17.39
CA THR A 175 2.97 -6.87 17.13
C THR A 175 2.57 -6.12 15.85
N SER A 176 1.81 -6.76 14.95
CA SER A 176 1.37 -6.17 13.69
C SER A 176 0.30 -5.10 13.92
N PRO A 177 0.30 -3.99 13.16
CA PRO A 177 -0.79 -3.00 13.15
C PRO A 177 -2.17 -3.64 12.93
N LEU A 178 -2.21 -4.78 12.25
CA LEU A 178 -3.41 -5.55 11.95
C LEU A 178 -4.12 -6.09 13.20
N ALA A 179 -3.38 -6.41 14.28
CA ALA A 179 -3.95 -6.94 15.52
C ALA A 179 -4.74 -5.89 16.32
N LYS A 180 -4.53 -4.59 16.04
CA LYS A 180 -5.23 -3.47 16.70
C LYS A 180 -6.54 -3.08 16.01
N LEU A 181 -6.91 -3.78 14.94
CA LEU A 181 -8.11 -3.48 14.16
C LEU A 181 -9.37 -4.08 14.80
N PRO A 182 -10.56 -3.53 14.50
CA PRO A 182 -11.84 -4.15 14.84
C PRO A 182 -11.95 -5.60 14.35
N LEU A 183 -12.72 -6.44 15.08
CA LEU A 183 -12.81 -7.88 14.82
C LEU A 183 -13.37 -8.23 13.42
N ASP A 184 -14.29 -7.42 12.91
CA ASP A 184 -14.84 -7.55 11.55
C ASP A 184 -13.75 -7.34 10.48
N ILE A 185 -12.89 -6.35 10.66
CA ILE A 185 -11.76 -6.11 9.76
C ILE A 185 -10.72 -7.22 9.89
N GLN A 186 -10.48 -7.73 11.11
CA GLN A 186 -9.61 -8.88 11.31
C GLN A 186 -10.13 -10.13 10.59
N SER A 187 -11.45 -10.38 10.57
CA SER A 187 -12.02 -11.49 9.79
C SER A 187 -11.80 -11.33 8.29
N GLN A 188 -11.99 -10.13 7.74
CA GLN A 188 -11.71 -9.87 6.31
C GLN A 188 -10.23 -10.04 5.97
N ILE A 189 -9.32 -9.68 6.88
CA ILE A 189 -7.88 -9.91 6.70
C ILE A 189 -7.60 -11.41 6.70
N LYS A 190 -8.18 -12.17 7.64
CA LYS A 190 -8.00 -13.63 7.70
C LYS A 190 -8.49 -14.31 6.42
N GLU A 191 -9.64 -13.90 5.90
CA GLU A 191 -10.17 -14.38 4.62
C GLU A 191 -9.20 -14.10 3.45
N LYS A 192 -8.62 -12.89 3.40
CA LYS A 192 -7.62 -12.53 2.38
C LYS A 192 -6.29 -13.27 2.51
N LEU A 193 -6.03 -13.90 3.65
CA LEU A 193 -4.84 -14.70 3.92
C LEU A 193 -5.14 -16.20 3.81
N GLU A 194 -6.40 -16.57 3.62
CA GLU A 194 -6.82 -17.96 3.47
C GLU A 194 -6.31 -18.52 2.14
N GLY A 195 -5.78 -19.74 2.15
CA GLY A 195 -5.19 -20.37 0.97
C GLY A 195 -3.81 -19.84 0.56
N LEU A 196 -3.36 -18.69 1.09
CA LEU A 196 -2.01 -18.18 0.85
C LEU A 196 -1.01 -18.89 1.76
N THR A 197 0.12 -19.31 1.17
CA THR A 197 1.19 -20.02 1.89
C THR A 197 2.56 -19.42 1.60
N GLY A 198 3.52 -19.69 2.49
CA GLY A 198 4.91 -19.29 2.32
C GLY A 198 5.11 -17.78 2.11
N ILE A 199 5.83 -17.46 1.03
CA ILE A 199 6.24 -16.11 0.67
C ILE A 199 5.05 -15.21 0.34
N GLU A 200 4.06 -15.73 -0.38
CA GLU A 200 2.92 -14.93 -0.82
C GLU A 200 2.09 -14.44 0.37
N ARG A 201 1.93 -15.30 1.38
CA ARG A 201 1.25 -14.94 2.63
C ARG A 201 2.00 -13.84 3.38
N GLU A 202 3.30 -14.00 3.59
CA GLU A 202 4.12 -12.99 4.30
C GLU A 202 4.05 -11.63 3.59
N LEU A 203 4.14 -11.65 2.25
CA LEU A 203 4.05 -10.46 1.43
C LEU A 203 2.66 -9.80 1.57
N GLN A 204 1.59 -10.59 1.52
CA GLN A 204 0.22 -10.09 1.67
C GLN A 204 -0.01 -9.49 3.06
N GLU A 205 0.48 -10.13 4.12
CA GLU A 205 0.40 -9.60 5.48
C GLU A 205 1.10 -8.25 5.61
N LYS A 206 2.32 -8.13 5.06
CA LYS A 206 3.08 -6.87 5.08
C LYS A 206 2.41 -5.78 4.24
N ALA A 207 1.86 -6.12 3.07
CA ALA A 207 1.12 -5.18 2.23
C ALA A 207 -0.14 -4.66 2.94
N LEU A 208 -0.89 -5.52 3.62
CA LEU A 208 -2.06 -5.14 4.41
C LEU A 208 -1.67 -4.29 5.62
N ALA A 209 -0.60 -4.64 6.32
CA ALA A 209 -0.10 -3.87 7.45
C ALA A 209 0.30 -2.44 7.03
N ALA A 210 0.94 -2.31 5.86
CA ALA A 210 1.32 -1.01 5.29
C ALA A 210 0.10 -0.18 4.86
N GLU A 211 -0.94 -0.81 4.28
CA GLU A 211 -2.18 -0.11 3.93
C GLU A 211 -2.91 0.38 5.20
N VAL A 212 -2.89 -0.40 6.28
CA VAL A 212 -3.48 -0.02 7.56
C VAL A 212 -2.71 1.12 8.22
N SER A 213 -1.37 1.08 8.21
CA SER A 213 -0.58 2.19 8.76
C SER A 213 -0.80 3.49 7.98
N ALA A 214 -0.84 3.43 6.64
CA ALA A 214 -1.15 4.60 5.82
C ALA A 214 -2.55 5.16 6.10
N GLY A 215 -3.55 4.29 6.27
CA GLY A 215 -4.90 4.71 6.67
C GLY A 215 -4.96 5.34 8.07
N GLN A 216 -4.14 4.87 9.01
CA GLN A 216 -4.03 5.48 10.34
C GLN A 216 -3.41 6.88 10.30
N GLU A 217 -2.43 7.11 9.44
CA GLU A 217 -1.85 8.44 9.20
C GLU A 217 -2.90 9.40 8.62
N VAL A 218 -3.66 8.96 7.62
CA VAL A 218 -4.78 9.75 7.06
C VAL A 218 -5.80 10.10 8.15
N LYS A 219 -6.17 9.13 8.99
CA LYS A 219 -7.09 9.37 10.13
C LYS A 219 -6.51 10.37 11.13
N ALA A 220 -5.21 10.33 11.40
CA ALA A 220 -4.55 11.29 12.29
C ALA A 220 -4.62 12.71 11.70
N ASN A 221 -4.26 12.87 10.42
CA ASN A 221 -4.33 14.16 9.73
C ASN A 221 -5.75 14.75 9.74
N LEU A 222 -6.76 13.93 9.44
CA LEU A 222 -8.15 14.37 9.51
C LEU A 222 -8.56 14.77 10.93
N LYS A 223 -8.15 14.00 11.95
CA LYS A 223 -8.44 14.31 13.34
C LYS A 223 -7.85 15.67 13.74
N ASP A 224 -6.66 15.99 13.27
CA ASP A 224 -6.01 17.26 13.59
C ASP A 224 -6.72 18.43 12.89
N ILE A 225 -7.12 18.29 11.61
CA ILE A 225 -7.96 19.29 10.92
C ILE A 225 -9.27 19.53 11.70
N TYR A 226 -9.95 18.48 12.15
CA TYR A 226 -11.18 18.63 12.93
C TYR A 226 -10.95 19.29 14.30
N LYS A 227 -9.81 19.06 14.96
CA LYS A 227 -9.49 19.74 16.21
C LYS A 227 -9.25 21.23 15.99
N GLU A 228 -8.48 21.59 14.95
CA GLU A 228 -8.21 22.97 14.58
C GLU A 228 -9.52 23.72 14.28
N SER A 229 -10.37 23.13 13.45
CA SER A 229 -11.70 23.66 13.12
C SER A 229 -12.58 23.90 14.37
N ASN A 230 -12.61 22.92 15.29
CA ASN A 230 -13.35 23.04 16.53
C ASN A 230 -12.77 24.12 17.47
N ALA A 231 -11.44 24.25 17.54
CA ALA A 231 -10.79 25.28 18.35
C ALA A 231 -11.05 26.69 17.80
N GLU A 232 -11.01 26.88 16.49
CA GLU A 232 -11.41 28.14 15.85
C GLU A 232 -12.87 28.48 16.13
N ARG A 233 -13.75 27.48 16.09
CA ARG A 233 -15.16 27.64 16.46
C ARG A 233 -15.33 28.06 17.92
N GLN A 234 -14.61 27.42 18.85
CA GLN A 234 -14.65 27.79 20.26
C GLN A 234 -14.17 29.23 20.49
N LYS A 235 -13.09 29.65 19.84
CA LYS A 235 -12.62 31.05 19.90
C LYS A 235 -13.68 32.04 19.44
N ARG A 236 -14.39 31.76 18.34
CA ARG A 236 -15.50 32.63 17.87
C ARG A 236 -16.62 32.74 18.89
N VAL A 237 -16.93 31.65 19.60
CA VAL A 237 -17.94 31.64 20.66
C VAL A 237 -17.46 32.46 21.86
N GLU A 238 -16.21 32.28 22.30
CA GLU A 238 -15.61 33.02 23.41
C GLU A 238 -15.49 34.54 23.14
N GLU A 239 -15.18 34.91 21.91
CA GLU A 239 -15.11 36.30 21.45
C GLU A 239 -16.50 36.94 21.21
N GLY A 240 -17.59 36.16 21.32
CA GLY A 240 -18.95 36.62 21.08
C GLY A 240 -19.32 36.79 19.61
N ASN A 241 -18.45 36.37 18.69
CA ASN A 241 -18.61 36.43 17.23
C ASN A 241 -19.23 35.12 16.67
N GLU A 242 -20.26 34.61 17.33
CA GLU A 242 -20.93 33.36 16.93
C GLU A 242 -21.61 33.49 15.57
N THR A 243 -21.43 32.49 14.70
CA THR A 243 -22.22 32.42 13.46
C THR A 243 -23.61 31.80 13.71
N ILE A 244 -24.53 31.98 12.76
CA ILE A 244 -25.88 31.37 12.81
C ILE A 244 -25.77 29.83 12.95
N ILE A 245 -24.81 29.23 12.25
CA ILE A 245 -24.55 27.78 12.34
C ILE A 245 -24.06 27.41 13.75
N ASP A 246 -23.20 28.22 14.35
CA ASP A 246 -22.67 27.96 15.70
C ASP A 246 -23.77 27.93 16.76
N ARG A 247 -24.75 28.84 16.66
CA ARG A 247 -25.93 28.91 17.53
C ARG A 247 -26.89 27.74 17.33
N VAL A 248 -27.12 27.33 16.09
CA VAL A 248 -27.95 26.15 15.81
C VAL A 248 -27.27 24.89 16.36
N SER A 249 -25.97 24.72 16.10
CA SER A 249 -25.22 23.57 16.60
C SER A 249 -25.12 23.54 18.13
N SER A 250 -25.08 24.67 18.83
CA SER A 250 -25.09 24.67 20.31
C SER A 250 -26.46 24.25 20.87
N ILE A 251 -27.57 24.70 20.27
CA ILE A 251 -28.93 24.34 20.68
C ILE A 251 -29.23 22.85 20.42
N PHE A 252 -28.82 22.32 19.27
CA PHE A 252 -29.07 20.91 18.91
C PHE A 252 -28.04 19.94 19.51
N GLY A 253 -26.81 20.38 19.74
CA GLY A 253 -25.74 19.58 20.34
C GLY A 253 -25.91 19.33 21.84
N GLY A 254 -26.59 20.23 22.56
CA GLY A 254 -26.86 20.09 24.00
C GLY A 254 -28.03 19.15 24.37
N ARG A 255 -28.66 18.49 23.38
CA ARG A 255 -29.86 17.65 23.58
C ARG A 255 -29.60 16.15 23.46
N LYS A 256 -28.35 15.70 23.62
CA LYS A 256 -27.96 14.29 23.77
C LYS A 256 -27.34 14.04 25.13
#